data_AF-A0A2G1XJM1-F1
#
_entry.id   AF-A0A2G1XJM1-F1
#
_cell.length_a   1.000
_cell.length_b   1.000
_cell.length_c   1.000
_cell.angle_alpha   90.00
_cell.angle_beta   90.00
_cell.angle_gamma   90.00
#
_symmetry.space_group_name_H-M   'P 1'
#
loop_
_entity.id
_entity.type
_entity.pdbx_description
1 polymer ?
#
loop_
_entity_poly.entity_id
_entity_poly.type
_entity_poly.pdbx_seq_one_letter_code
_entity_poly.pdbx_strand_id
1 'polypeptide(L)'
;MNRFLMEDLMYAAELAARVLDPTDQEERLAEDYTTVLEALSAMDHALREGAWHRMREEADRLMSAAEEVWSTLSATGSELDDVDGTDDVCASADSAKVRQLVAVYAGQHSVGSALHPASVIEDVHLRQAVEDEARLIDPQPVAVG
;
A
#
# COMPACT_ATOMS: atom_id res chain seq x y z
N MET A 1 9.79 8.37 19.04
CA MET A 1 9.50 7.42 17.95
C MET A 1 10.62 7.50 16.94
N ASN A 2 11.11 6.33 16.52
CA ASN A 2 12.47 6.05 16.04
C ASN A 2 12.80 6.62 14.66
N ARG A 3 13.86 7.44 14.58
CA ARG A 3 14.49 7.82 13.31
C ARG A 3 15.03 6.60 12.53
N PHE A 4 15.42 5.54 13.26
CA PHE A 4 15.91 4.27 12.69
C PHE A 4 14.85 3.44 11.96
N LEU A 5 13.58 3.47 12.40
CA LEU A 5 12.51 2.77 11.68
C LEU A 5 12.21 3.42 10.32
N MET A 6 12.51 4.71 10.18
CA MET A 6 12.27 5.46 8.94
C MET A 6 13.38 5.23 7.90
N GLU A 7 14.60 4.90 8.33
CA GLU A 7 15.72 4.58 7.43
C GLU A 7 15.55 3.21 6.78
N ASP A 8 15.07 2.22 7.54
CA ASP A 8 14.82 0.87 7.00
C ASP A 8 13.56 0.87 6.11
N LEU A 9 12.46 1.55 6.47
CA LEU A 9 11.28 1.67 5.59
C LEU A 9 11.57 2.32 4.23
N MET A 10 12.48 3.30 4.24
CA MET A 10 12.96 3.91 3.01
C MET A 10 13.74 2.90 2.16
N TYR A 11 14.36 1.89 2.78
CA TYR A 11 15.14 0.86 2.09
C TYR A 11 14.27 -0.13 1.30
N ALA A 12 13.20 -0.73 1.84
CA ALA A 12 12.33 -1.60 1.03
C ALA A 12 11.61 -0.83 -0.08
N ALA A 13 11.16 0.40 0.18
CA ALA A 13 10.56 1.25 -0.84
C ALA A 13 11.55 1.61 -1.96
N GLU A 14 12.78 2.00 -1.63
CA GLU A 14 13.85 2.28 -2.60
C GLU A 14 14.24 1.02 -3.40
N LEU A 15 14.31 -0.13 -2.73
CA LEU A 15 14.58 -1.41 -3.38
C LEU A 15 13.43 -1.80 -4.32
N ALA A 16 12.18 -1.58 -3.93
CA ALA A 16 11.01 -1.81 -4.77
C ALA A 16 11.04 -0.94 -6.02
N ALA A 17 11.27 0.37 -5.86
CA ALA A 17 11.38 1.31 -6.97
C ALA A 17 12.49 0.89 -7.96
N ARG A 18 13.60 0.36 -7.44
CA ARG A 18 14.73 -0.10 -8.27
C ARG A 18 14.48 -1.44 -8.95
N VAL A 19 13.84 -2.38 -8.28
CA VAL A 19 13.65 -3.77 -8.77
C VAL A 19 12.43 -3.87 -9.69
N LEU A 20 11.34 -3.20 -9.33
CA LEU A 20 10.08 -3.24 -10.06
C LEU A 20 10.02 -2.21 -11.19
N ASP A 21 10.87 -1.17 -11.15
CA ASP A 21 10.91 -0.06 -12.11
C ASP A 21 9.49 0.43 -12.45
N PRO A 22 8.75 0.94 -11.45
CA PRO A 22 7.36 1.33 -11.65
C PRO A 22 7.27 2.63 -12.44
N THR A 23 6.20 2.75 -13.22
CA THR A 23 5.82 4.04 -13.79
C THR A 23 5.28 4.96 -12.69
N ASP A 24 5.35 6.27 -12.89
CA ASP A 24 4.75 7.27 -11.99
C ASP A 24 3.27 6.97 -11.68
N GLN A 25 2.56 6.37 -12.65
CA GLN A 25 1.17 5.96 -12.50
C GLN A 25 1.01 4.76 -11.56
N GLU A 26 1.87 3.74 -11.69
CA GLU A 26 1.86 2.54 -10.84
C GLU A 26 2.23 2.87 -9.39
N GLU A 27 3.21 3.75 -9.20
CA GLU A 27 3.62 4.25 -7.89
C GLU A 27 2.47 5.02 -7.24
N ARG A 28 1.88 5.99 -7.95
CA ARG A 28 0.76 6.79 -7.43
C ARG A 28 -0.46 5.94 -7.08
N LEU A 29 -0.81 4.95 -7.90
CA LEU A 29 -1.90 4.02 -7.58
C LEU A 29 -1.61 3.19 -6.32
N ALA A 30 -0.35 2.79 -6.11
CA ALA A 30 0.05 2.05 -4.92
C ALA A 30 0.04 2.94 -3.67
N GLU A 31 0.46 4.20 -3.77
CA GLU A 31 0.40 5.19 -2.69
C GLU A 31 -1.05 5.51 -2.28
N ASP A 32 -1.92 5.79 -3.25
CA ASP A 32 -3.34 6.07 -3.01
C ASP A 32 -4.00 4.87 -2.29
N TYR A 33 -3.71 3.65 -2.73
CA TYR A 33 -4.22 2.43 -2.11
C TYR A 33 -3.65 2.20 -0.70
N THR A 34 -2.38 2.54 -0.47
CA THR A 34 -1.75 2.43 0.85
C THR A 34 -2.40 3.40 1.84
N THR A 35 -2.77 4.59 1.41
CA THR A 35 -3.49 5.57 2.24
C THR A 35 -4.82 5.01 2.75
N VAL A 36 -5.53 4.24 1.92
CA VAL A 36 -6.74 3.51 2.34
C VAL A 36 -6.42 2.47 3.42
N LEU A 37 -5.33 1.70 3.25
CA LEU A 37 -4.90 0.68 4.22
C LEU A 37 -4.41 1.28 5.55
N GLU A 38 -3.79 2.46 5.51
CA GLU A 38 -3.43 3.25 6.69
C GLU A 38 -4.68 3.63 7.48
N ALA A 39 -5.67 4.24 6.82
CA ALA A 39 -6.92 4.64 7.47
C ALA A 39 -7.66 3.43 8.08
N LEU A 40 -7.70 2.29 7.37
CA LEU A 40 -8.27 1.04 7.90
C LEU A 40 -7.51 0.51 9.12
N SER A 41 -6.19 0.62 9.14
CA SER A 41 -5.38 0.19 10.28
C SER A 41 -5.57 1.12 11.49
N ALA A 42 -5.70 2.43 11.25
CA ALA A 42 -6.04 3.41 12.29
C ALA A 42 -7.45 3.14 12.87
N MET A 43 -8.41 2.75 12.04
CA MET A 43 -9.74 2.32 12.49
C MET A 43 -9.68 1.05 13.34
N ASP A 44 -8.96 0.00 12.92
CA ASP A 44 -8.78 -1.23 13.72
C ASP A 44 -8.14 -0.92 15.07
N HIS A 45 -7.14 -0.04 15.10
CA HIS A 45 -6.52 0.39 16.35
C HIS A 45 -7.52 1.14 17.26
N ALA A 46 -8.24 2.12 16.73
CA ALA A 46 -9.27 2.86 17.48
C ALA A 46 -10.38 1.95 18.02
N LEU A 47 -10.78 0.93 17.25
CA LEU A 47 -11.73 -0.10 17.68
C LEU A 47 -11.20 -0.90 18.88
N ARG A 48 -9.94 -1.34 18.81
CA ARG A 48 -9.29 -2.09 19.91
C ARG A 48 -9.12 -1.25 21.18
N GLU A 49 -8.89 0.04 21.03
CA GLU A 49 -8.80 0.99 22.15
C GLU A 49 -10.18 1.43 22.70
N GLY A 50 -11.28 1.08 22.03
CA GLY A 50 -12.62 1.56 22.37
C GLY A 50 -12.83 3.06 22.12
N ALA A 51 -11.98 3.67 21.29
CA ALA A 51 -11.97 5.10 20.99
C ALA A 51 -12.95 5.46 19.86
N TRP A 52 -14.26 5.36 20.14
CA TRP A 52 -15.32 5.56 19.13
C TRP A 52 -15.33 6.93 18.43
N HIS A 53 -14.91 7.99 19.11
CA HIS A 53 -14.78 9.31 18.49
C HIS A 53 -13.68 9.32 17.42
N ARG A 54 -12.55 8.70 17.72
CA ARG A 54 -11.43 8.54 16.79
C ARG A 54 -11.79 7.65 15.61
N MET A 55 -12.50 6.54 15.86
CA MET A 55 -12.99 5.67 14.79
C MET A 55 -13.81 6.44 13.74
N ARG A 56 -14.64 7.40 14.17
CA ARG A 56 -15.43 8.23 13.24
C ARG A 56 -14.55 9.16 12.41
N GLU A 57 -13.56 9.81 13.02
CA GLU A 57 -12.61 10.66 12.32
C GLU A 57 -11.82 9.86 11.27
N GLU A 58 -11.40 8.63 11.62
CA GLU A 58 -10.69 7.75 10.68
C GLU A 58 -11.61 7.21 9.58
N ALA A 59 -12.91 7.04 9.84
CA ALA A 59 -13.88 6.67 8.81
C ALA A 59 -14.10 7.81 7.79
N ASP A 60 -14.11 9.07 8.23
CA ASP A 60 -14.16 10.22 7.33
C ASP A 60 -12.89 10.29 6.47
N ARG A 61 -11.71 10.04 7.08
CA ARG A 61 -10.44 9.95 6.35
C ARG A 61 -10.43 8.81 5.33
N LEU A 62 -10.98 7.64 5.68
CA LEU A 62 -11.10 6.50 4.76
C LEU A 62 -11.94 6.85 3.53
N MET A 63 -13.06 7.56 3.71
CA MET A 63 -13.89 8.00 2.58
C MET A 63 -13.13 8.95 1.66
N SER A 64 -12.43 9.94 2.21
CA SER A 64 -11.60 10.84 1.40
C SER A 64 -10.51 10.10 0.62
N ALA A 65 -9.80 9.16 1.26
CA ALA A 65 -8.79 8.34 0.58
C ALA A 65 -9.40 7.47 -0.53
N ALA A 66 -10.58 6.90 -0.30
CA ALA A 66 -11.29 6.12 -1.32
C ALA A 66 -11.75 6.99 -2.50
N GLU A 67 -12.18 8.23 -2.25
CA GLU A 67 -12.52 9.20 -3.30
C GLU A 67 -11.30 9.61 -4.12
N GLU A 68 -10.13 9.77 -3.50
CA GLU A 68 -8.86 10.05 -4.18
C GLU A 68 -8.47 8.89 -5.11
N VAL A 69 -8.47 7.64 -4.61
CA VAL A 69 -8.25 6.44 -5.43
C VAL A 69 -9.22 6.39 -6.61
N TRP A 70 -10.51 6.63 -6.36
CA TRP A 70 -11.54 6.63 -7.40
C TRP A 70 -11.28 7.73 -8.44
N SER A 71 -10.84 8.91 -8.01
CA SER A 71 -10.49 10.00 -8.90
C SER A 71 -9.27 9.66 -9.75
N THR A 72 -8.23 9.04 -9.19
CA THR A 72 -7.04 8.61 -9.94
C THR A 72 -7.41 7.56 -11.00
N LEU A 73 -8.25 6.59 -10.63
CA LEU A 73 -8.75 5.56 -11.55
C LEU A 73 -9.64 6.16 -12.66
N SER A 74 -10.52 7.11 -12.30
CA SER A 74 -11.43 7.75 -13.27
C SER A 74 -10.71 8.73 -14.19
N ALA A 75 -9.70 9.46 -13.70
CA ALA A 75 -8.86 10.33 -14.53
C ALA A 75 -8.10 9.51 -15.58
N THR A 76 -7.67 8.31 -15.22
CA THR A 76 -7.02 7.36 -16.14
C THR A 76 -7.98 6.89 -17.26
N GLY A 77 -9.30 6.84 -17.00
CA GLY A 77 -10.31 6.45 -17.98
C GLY A 77 -10.88 7.59 -18.83
N SER A 78 -10.58 8.85 -18.52
CA SER A 78 -11.27 10.02 -19.10
C SER A 78 -10.50 10.72 -20.23
N GLU A 79 -9.25 10.33 -20.54
CA GLU A 79 -8.47 10.92 -21.65
C GLU A 79 -8.75 10.28 -23.03
N LEU A 80 -9.81 9.48 -23.16
CA LEU A 80 -10.07 8.66 -24.35
C LEU A 80 -11.45 8.83 -24.98
N ASP A 81 -12.26 9.78 -24.53
CA ASP A 81 -13.65 9.90 -24.99
C ASP A 81 -13.81 10.61 -26.35
N ASP A 82 -12.74 10.68 -27.17
CA ASP A 82 -12.79 11.32 -28.49
C ASP A 82 -12.05 10.56 -29.61
N VAL A 83 -11.76 9.25 -29.45
CA VAL A 83 -11.23 8.43 -30.55
C VAL A 83 -11.99 7.13 -30.73
N ASP A 84 -12.58 7.05 -31.93
CA ASP A 84 -13.19 5.93 -32.63
C ASP A 84 -12.58 4.55 -32.32
N GLY A 85 -13.43 3.53 -32.32
CA GLY A 85 -13.23 2.26 -31.64
C GLY A 85 -11.98 1.48 -32.03
N THR A 86 -11.30 0.93 -31.02
CA THR A 86 -10.71 -0.43 -30.96
C THR A 86 -9.92 -0.57 -29.65
N ASP A 87 -10.48 -1.28 -28.67
CA ASP A 87 -9.84 -2.25 -27.74
C ASP A 87 -8.41 -2.06 -27.14
N ASP A 88 -7.74 -0.89 -27.14
CA ASP A 88 -6.29 -0.89 -26.78
C ASP A 88 -5.76 0.28 -25.93
N VAL A 89 -6.50 0.74 -24.91
CA VAL A 89 -5.95 1.65 -23.89
C VAL A 89 -6.40 1.28 -22.47
N CYS A 90 -6.46 -0.02 -22.19
CA CYS A 90 -6.52 -0.56 -20.82
C CYS A 90 -5.14 -1.08 -20.37
N ALA A 91 -4.06 -0.54 -20.95
CA ALA A 91 -2.72 -1.14 -20.94
C ALA A 91 -1.66 -0.40 -20.10
N SER A 92 -1.97 0.65 -19.34
CA SER A 92 -0.89 1.49 -18.81
C SER A 92 -0.25 1.00 -17.49
N ALA A 93 -0.99 0.33 -16.61
CA ALA A 93 -0.47 -0.09 -15.30
C ALA A 93 -0.49 -1.62 -15.15
N ASP A 94 0.66 -2.22 -14.84
CA ASP A 94 0.75 -3.64 -14.53
C ASP A 94 0.18 -3.92 -13.13
N SER A 95 -1.01 -4.52 -13.11
CA SER A 95 -1.68 -4.90 -11.85
C SER A 95 -0.84 -5.81 -10.95
N ALA A 96 0.05 -6.64 -11.49
CA ALA A 96 0.95 -7.47 -10.70
C ALA A 96 2.02 -6.60 -10.02
N LYS A 97 2.59 -5.64 -10.75
CA LYS A 97 3.56 -4.69 -10.20
C LYS A 97 2.94 -3.80 -9.13
N VAL A 98 1.75 -3.25 -9.39
CA VAL A 98 1.00 -2.45 -8.39
C VAL A 98 0.71 -3.27 -7.14
N ARG A 99 0.31 -4.54 -7.27
CA ARG A 99 0.11 -5.42 -6.10
C ARG A 99 1.38 -5.66 -5.29
N GLN A 100 2.54 -5.79 -5.95
CA GLN A 100 3.82 -5.93 -5.27
C GLN A 100 4.22 -4.64 -4.56
N LEU A 101 4.04 -3.47 -5.19
CA LEU A 101 4.24 -2.16 -4.56
C LEU A 101 3.33 -1.96 -3.34
N VAL A 102 2.04 -2.28 -3.48
CA VAL A 102 1.09 -2.23 -2.37
C VAL A 102 1.55 -3.15 -1.25
N ALA A 103 2.05 -4.35 -1.52
CA ALA A 103 2.58 -5.23 -0.47
C ALA A 103 3.80 -4.65 0.25
N VAL A 104 4.67 -3.91 -0.46
CA VAL A 104 5.80 -3.18 0.14
C VAL A 104 5.31 -2.08 1.07
N TYR A 105 4.46 -1.18 0.57
CA TYR A 105 4.00 -0.02 1.33
C TYR A 105 3.03 -0.39 2.45
N ALA A 106 2.17 -1.40 2.22
CA ALA A 106 1.21 -1.89 3.20
C ALA A 106 1.87 -2.66 4.36
N GLY A 107 3.12 -3.10 4.21
CA GLY A 107 3.89 -3.77 5.26
C GLY A 107 4.00 -2.97 6.56
N GLN A 108 3.81 -1.65 6.49
CA GLN A 108 3.85 -0.73 7.62
C GLN A 108 2.59 -0.75 8.50
N HIS A 109 1.53 -1.36 7.99
CA HIS A 109 0.20 -1.29 8.57
C HIS A 109 -0.29 -2.69 8.94
N SER A 110 -0.87 -2.84 10.13
CA SER A 110 -1.31 -4.14 10.64
C SER A 110 -2.37 -4.80 9.74
N VAL A 111 -3.32 -4.00 9.23
CA VAL A 111 -4.34 -4.49 8.27
C VAL A 111 -3.72 -4.64 6.88
N GLY A 112 -2.81 -3.73 6.51
CA GLY A 112 -2.10 -3.78 5.23
C GLY A 112 -1.31 -5.06 5.02
N SER A 113 -0.43 -5.41 5.96
CA SER A 113 0.36 -6.65 5.95
C SER A 113 -0.49 -7.93 5.99
N ALA A 114 -1.66 -7.90 6.63
CA ALA A 114 -2.59 -9.02 6.66
C ALA A 114 -3.31 -9.24 5.32
N LEU A 115 -3.65 -8.16 4.61
CA LEU A 115 -4.35 -8.20 3.32
C LEU A 115 -3.39 -8.39 2.13
N HIS A 116 -2.19 -7.83 2.24
CA HIS A 116 -1.14 -7.87 1.21
C HIS A 116 0.14 -8.47 1.80
N PRO A 117 0.18 -9.80 2.00
CA PRO A 117 1.36 -10.44 2.57
C PRO A 117 2.56 -10.34 1.62
N ALA A 118 3.76 -10.21 2.18
CA ALA A 118 5.02 -10.15 1.43
C ALA A 118 5.25 -11.37 0.51
N SER A 119 4.57 -12.49 0.74
CA SER A 119 4.59 -13.67 -0.13
C SER A 119 4.11 -13.40 -1.57
N VAL A 120 3.40 -12.29 -1.80
CA VAL A 120 2.98 -11.83 -3.14
C VAL A 120 4.13 -11.18 -3.91
N ILE A 121 5.18 -10.70 -3.23
CA ILE A 121 6.37 -10.12 -3.84
C ILE A 121 7.18 -11.24 -4.49
N GLU A 122 7.46 -11.17 -5.79
CA GLU A 122 8.14 -12.23 -6.53
C GLU A 122 9.65 -12.25 -6.24
N ASP A 123 10.26 -11.07 -6.17
CA ASP A 123 11.68 -10.91 -5.88
C ASP A 123 11.99 -11.29 -4.42
N VAL A 124 12.96 -12.19 -4.24
CA VAL A 124 13.32 -12.75 -2.93
C VAL A 124 14.01 -11.71 -2.05
N HIS A 125 14.83 -10.82 -2.61
CA HIS A 125 15.52 -9.78 -1.85
C HIS A 125 14.54 -8.70 -1.39
N LEU A 126 13.61 -8.30 -2.27
CA LEU A 126 12.56 -7.36 -1.92
C LEU A 126 11.61 -7.93 -0.86
N ARG A 127 11.22 -9.20 -1.01
CA ARG A 127 10.39 -9.89 -0.01
C ARG A 127 11.06 -9.91 1.36
N GLN A 128 12.35 -10.27 1.41
CA GLN A 128 13.10 -10.31 2.67
C GLN A 128 13.18 -8.93 3.34
N ALA A 129 13.42 -7.86 2.58
CA ALA A 129 13.44 -6.50 3.12
C ALA A 129 12.09 -6.14 3.78
N VAL A 130 10.97 -6.41 3.11
CA VAL A 130 9.63 -6.15 3.65
C VAL A 130 9.31 -7.01 4.87
N GLU A 131 9.71 -8.28 4.88
CA GLU A 131 9.51 -9.18 6.03
C GLU A 131 10.33 -8.75 7.25
N ASP A 132 11.57 -8.31 7.05
CA ASP A 132 12.44 -7.83 8.13
C ASP A 132 11.89 -6.51 8.72
N GLU A 133 11.34 -5.62 7.90
CA GLU A 133 10.67 -4.41 8.35
C GLU A 133 9.37 -4.68 9.12
N ALA A 134 8.51 -5.58 8.61
CA ALA A 134 7.26 -5.93 9.27
C ALA A 134 7.50 -6.48 10.69
N ARG A 135 8.59 -7.24 10.90
CA ARG A 135 8.99 -7.76 12.23
C ARG A 135 9.43 -6.68 13.22
N LEU A 136 9.89 -5.52 12.75
CA LEU A 136 10.25 -4.40 13.62
C LEU A 136 9.02 -3.65 14.15
N ILE A 137 7.93 -3.66 13.38
CA ILE A 137 6.67 -2.95 13.70
C ILE A 137 5.78 -3.80 14.61
N ASP A 138 5.67 -5.09 14.31
CA ASP A 138 5.01 -6.07 15.18
C ASP A 138 5.99 -7.21 15.52
N PRO A 139 6.79 -7.05 16.60
CA PRO A 139 7.67 -8.11 17.05
C PRO A 139 6.80 -9.25 17.60
N GLN A 140 6.48 -10.20 16.72
CA GLN A 140 5.88 -11.47 17.12
C GLN A 140 6.76 -12.08 18.23
N PRO A 141 6.19 -12.53 19.36
CA PRO A 141 6.97 -13.19 20.39
C PRO A 141 7.56 -14.46 19.78
N VAL A 142 8.88 -14.48 19.64
CA VAL A 142 9.62 -15.67 19.24
C VAL A 142 9.23 -16.75 20.23
N ALA A 143 8.49 -17.77 19.78
CA ALA A 143 8.23 -18.94 20.57
C ALA A 143 9.58 -19.61 20.81
N VAL A 144 10.14 -19.37 22.00
CA VAL A 144 11.34 -20.05 22.49
C VAL A 144 10.96 -21.53 22.65
N GLY A 145 11.41 -22.35 21.70
CA GLY A 145 11.40 -23.81 21.76
C GLY A 145 12.73 -24.33 22.29
#